data_AF-A0A6N6N4I7-F1
#
_entry.id   AF-A0A6N6N4I7-F1
#
_cell.length_a   1.000
_cell.length_b   1.000
_cell.length_c   1.000
_cell.angle_alpha   90.00
_cell.angle_beta   90.00
_cell.angle_gamma   90.00
#
_symmetry.space_group_name_H-M   'P 1'
#
loop_
_entity.id
_entity.type
_entity.pdbx_description
1 polymer ?
#
loop_
_entity_poly.entity_id
_entity_poly.type
_entity_poly.pdbx_seq_one_letter_code
_entity_poly.pdbx_strand_id
1 'polypeptide(L)'
;MGTVVALDHFRHLREECVDAPGFRTPKRPRIVGSQIWGADYTSADGIVFGLLKVREIASYYFGTYDEEFDQLLMEALEKAYYHDLLGHEELVRAIAPLKEILAEMINDDNRKPLSIGLVVLDLMEKAPVHVRK
;
A
#
# COMPACT_ATOMS: atom_id res chain seq x y z
N MET A 1 17.54 -5.34 -39.50
CA MET A 1 18.17 -6.40 -38.70
C MET A 1 18.40 -5.85 -37.29
N GLY A 2 17.32 -5.57 -36.56
CA GLY A 2 17.37 -4.88 -35.28
C GLY A 2 17.15 -5.85 -34.12
N THR A 3 18.08 -5.81 -33.17
CA THR A 3 17.83 -5.99 -31.74
C THR A 3 17.49 -7.41 -31.24
N VAL A 4 18.52 -8.24 -31.05
CA VAL A 4 18.51 -9.37 -30.09
C VAL A 4 19.35 -9.04 -28.83
N VAL A 5 20.23 -8.04 -28.91
CA VAL A 5 21.14 -7.64 -27.81
C VAL A 5 20.41 -7.02 -26.61
N ALA A 6 19.25 -6.38 -26.81
CA ALA A 6 18.52 -5.72 -25.72
C ALA A 6 17.85 -6.72 -24.75
N LEU A 7 17.48 -7.91 -25.23
CA LEU A 7 16.76 -8.89 -24.42
C LEU A 7 17.71 -9.63 -23.48
N ASP A 8 18.92 -9.92 -23.95
CA ASP A 8 19.96 -10.52 -23.12
C ASP A 8 20.53 -9.53 -22.11
N HIS A 9 20.66 -8.24 -22.47
CA HIS A 9 21.02 -7.19 -21.51
C HIS A 9 19.93 -6.99 -20.44
N PHE A 10 18.66 -7.09 -20.80
CA PHE A 10 17.54 -7.03 -19.84
C PHE A 10 17.52 -8.26 -18.91
N ARG A 11 17.83 -9.45 -19.43
CA ARG A 11 17.97 -10.67 -18.62
C ARG A 11 19.15 -10.57 -17.65
N HIS A 12 20.29 -10.08 -18.12
CA HIS A 12 21.48 -9.89 -17.28
C HIS A 12 21.23 -8.90 -16.13
N LEU A 13 20.61 -7.75 -16.41
CA LEU A 13 20.24 -6.79 -15.37
C LEU A 13 19.25 -7.38 -14.35
N ARG A 14 18.33 -8.21 -14.81
CA ARG A 14 17.37 -8.89 -13.93
C ARG A 14 18.05 -9.93 -13.04
N GLU A 15 19.04 -10.65 -13.56
CA GLU A 15 19.82 -11.64 -12.80
C GLU A 15 20.74 -10.94 -11.79
N GLU A 16 21.39 -9.83 -12.14
CA GLU A 16 22.24 -9.05 -11.23
C GLU A 16 21.45 -8.41 -10.07
N CYS A 17 20.19 -8.01 -10.28
CA CYS A 17 19.33 -7.51 -9.20
C CYS A 17 18.84 -8.60 -8.24
N VAL A 18 18.81 -9.87 -8.65
CA VAL A 18 18.32 -10.99 -7.83
C VAL A 18 19.38 -11.47 -6.83
N ASP A 19 20.67 -11.27 -7.12
CA ASP A 19 21.78 -11.76 -6.30
C ASP A 19 22.38 -10.71 -5.34
N ALA A 20 21.77 -9.53 -5.22
CA ALA A 20 22.15 -8.56 -4.19
C ALA A 20 21.75 -9.08 -2.79
N PRO A 21 22.69 -9.27 -1.85
CA PRO A 21 22.39 -9.76 -0.50
C PRO A 21 21.60 -8.70 0.26
N GLY A 22 20.27 -8.76 0.17
CA GLY A 22 19.36 -7.76 0.73
C GLY A 22 18.02 -7.64 0.00
N PHE A 23 17.93 -8.08 -1.26
CA PHE A 23 16.67 -8.07 -2.02
C PHE A 23 15.74 -9.19 -1.54
N ARG A 24 15.04 -8.95 -0.43
CA ARG A 24 13.95 -9.83 0.00
C ARG A 24 12.81 -9.64 -0.98
N THR A 25 12.63 -10.60 -1.89
CA THR A 25 11.44 -10.67 -2.73
C THR A 25 10.22 -10.59 -1.81
N PRO A 26 9.33 -9.60 -2.00
CA PRO A 26 8.19 -9.43 -1.10
C PRO A 26 7.36 -10.72 -1.11
N LYS A 27 6.91 -11.14 0.08
CA LYS A 27 6.08 -12.34 0.21
C LYS A 27 4.70 -12.06 -0.38
N ARG A 28 4.10 -13.07 -1.00
CA ARG A 28 2.72 -12.98 -1.49
C ARG A 28 1.80 -12.55 -0.35
N PRO A 29 0.97 -11.50 -0.54
CA PRO A 29 0.17 -10.93 0.52
C PRO A 29 -0.86 -11.95 1.00
N ARG A 30 -0.96 -12.10 2.32
CA ARG A 30 -1.99 -12.96 2.91
C ARG A 30 -3.24 -12.13 3.17
N ILE A 31 -4.17 -12.17 2.23
CA ILE A 31 -5.45 -11.47 2.34
C ILE A 31 -6.47 -12.37 3.03
N VAL A 32 -6.90 -11.99 4.22
CA VAL A 32 -7.96 -12.66 4.97
C VAL A 32 -9.10 -11.68 5.19
N GLY A 33 -10.24 -11.92 4.52
CA GLY A 33 -11.37 -11.00 4.55
C GLY A 33 -11.87 -10.69 5.96
N SER A 34 -11.95 -11.69 6.85
CA SER A 34 -12.40 -11.49 8.24
C SER A 34 -11.48 -10.56 9.05
N GLN A 35 -10.19 -10.48 8.71
CA GLN A 35 -9.26 -9.55 9.35
C GLN A 35 -9.48 -8.12 8.85
N ILE A 36 -9.76 -7.95 7.56
CA ILE A 36 -10.03 -6.65 6.96
C ILE A 36 -11.36 -6.08 7.48
N TRP A 37 -12.43 -6.86 7.39
CA TRP A 37 -13.76 -6.40 7.82
C TRP A 37 -13.95 -6.35 9.34
N GLY A 38 -13.14 -7.10 10.09
CA GLY A 38 -13.20 -7.15 11.55
C GLY A 38 -12.29 -6.12 12.24
N ALA A 39 -11.49 -5.36 11.48
CA ALA A 39 -10.60 -4.34 12.04
C ALA A 39 -11.37 -3.07 12.42
N ASP A 40 -10.99 -2.46 13.54
CA ASP A 40 -11.52 -1.18 13.99
C ASP A 40 -10.71 -0.01 13.42
N TYR A 41 -11.11 0.49 12.26
CA TYR A 41 -10.46 1.63 11.58
C TYR A 41 -10.71 2.99 12.24
N THR A 42 -11.40 3.05 13.38
CA THR A 42 -11.46 4.27 14.21
C THR A 42 -10.30 4.33 15.20
N SER A 43 -9.62 3.21 15.42
CA SER A 43 -8.47 3.10 16.32
C SER A 43 -7.15 3.26 15.56
N ALA A 44 -6.13 3.79 16.25
CA ALA A 44 -4.77 3.86 15.69
C ALA A 44 -4.25 2.48 15.27
N ASP A 45 -4.52 1.44 16.06
CA ASP A 45 -4.11 0.07 15.77
C ASP A 45 -4.76 -0.47 14.48
N GLY A 46 -6.05 -0.19 14.25
CA GLY A 46 -6.74 -0.59 13.02
C GLY A 46 -6.23 0.16 11.79
N ILE A 47 -5.88 1.44 11.94
CA ILE A 47 -5.27 2.23 10.87
C ILE A 47 -3.87 1.68 10.54
N VAL A 48 -3.02 1.45 11.54
CA VAL A 48 -1.70 0.80 11.36
C VAL A 48 -1.84 -0.53 10.65
N PHE A 49 -2.78 -1.38 11.10
CA PHE A 49 -3.06 -2.66 10.46
C PHE A 49 -3.40 -2.50 8.98
N GLY A 50 -4.31 -1.59 8.65
CA GLY A 50 -4.72 -1.37 7.28
C GLY A 50 -3.61 -0.81 6.40
N LEU A 51 -2.83 0.16 6.89
CA LEU A 51 -1.71 0.74 6.15
C LEU A 51 -0.63 -0.32 5.88
N LEU A 52 -0.32 -1.17 6.87
CA LEU A 52 0.59 -2.30 6.68
C LEU A 52 0.04 -3.36 5.72
N LYS A 53 -1.28 -3.55 5.65
CA LYS A 53 -1.89 -4.44 4.63
C LYS A 53 -1.81 -3.84 3.24
N VAL A 54 -2.07 -2.55 3.09
CA VAL A 54 -1.90 -1.83 1.83
C VAL A 54 -0.45 -1.93 1.36
N ARG A 55 0.51 -1.68 2.26
CA ARG A 55 1.94 -1.85 1.98
C ARG A 55 2.30 -3.27 1.56
N GLU A 56 1.84 -4.29 2.28
CA GLU A 56 2.12 -5.70 1.92
C GLU A 56 1.60 -6.04 0.53
N ILE A 57 0.38 -5.60 0.18
CA ILE A 57 -0.21 -5.83 -1.14
C ILE A 57 0.63 -5.10 -2.20
N ALA A 58 0.90 -3.81 -1.98
CA ALA A 58 1.64 -2.97 -2.92
C ALA A 58 3.04 -3.51 -3.18
N SER A 59 3.84 -3.72 -2.13
CA SER A 59 5.23 -4.19 -2.26
C SER A 59 5.33 -5.49 -3.08
N TYR A 60 4.37 -6.42 -2.94
CA TYR A 60 4.38 -7.66 -3.73
C TYR A 60 4.22 -7.45 -5.23
N TYR A 61 3.36 -6.53 -5.66
CA TYR A 61 3.09 -6.30 -7.08
C TYR A 61 4.04 -5.28 -7.71
N PHE A 62 4.64 -4.39 -6.92
CA PHE A 62 5.50 -3.31 -7.41
C PHE A 62 6.99 -3.58 -7.23
N GLY A 63 7.34 -4.75 -6.70
CA GLY A 63 8.71 -5.28 -6.73
C GLY A 63 9.69 -4.64 -5.77
N THR A 64 9.31 -3.57 -5.05
CA THR A 64 10.18 -2.92 -4.06
C THR A 64 9.37 -2.06 -3.08
N TYR A 65 9.98 -1.79 -1.93
CA TYR A 65 9.57 -0.75 -1.00
C TYR A 65 9.90 0.61 -1.62
N ASP A 66 8.97 1.15 -2.38
CA ASP A 66 9.08 2.51 -2.92
C ASP A 66 9.08 3.50 -1.75
N GLU A 67 10.17 4.27 -1.62
CA GLU A 67 10.36 5.23 -0.54
C GLU A 67 9.28 6.32 -0.57
N GLU A 68 8.81 6.72 -1.76
CA GLU A 68 7.74 7.71 -1.90
C GLU A 68 6.42 7.15 -1.39
N PHE A 69 6.09 5.90 -1.75
CA PHE A 69 4.90 5.23 -1.26
C PHE A 69 4.95 4.99 0.26
N ASP A 70 6.10 4.57 0.78
CA ASP A 70 6.30 4.37 2.21
C ASP A 70 6.21 5.70 2.98
N GLN A 71 6.68 6.81 2.41
CA GLN A 71 6.53 8.14 3.00
C GLN A 71 5.05 8.56 3.07
N LEU A 72 4.27 8.32 2.01
CA LEU A 72 2.82 8.61 2.02
C LEU A 72 2.07 7.76 3.07
N LEU A 73 2.47 6.49 3.24
CA LEU A 73 1.93 5.65 4.31
C LEU A 73 2.25 6.21 5.70
N MET A 74 3.47 6.70 5.90
CA MET A 74 3.88 7.31 7.17
C MET A 74 3.16 8.63 7.43
N GLU A 75 2.94 9.44 6.39
CA GLU A 75 2.15 10.68 6.50
C GLU A 75 0.70 10.36 6.91
N ALA A 76 0.05 9.39 6.26
CA ALA A 76 -1.29 8.95 6.64
C ALA A 76 -1.34 8.44 8.09
N LEU A 77 -0.32 7.71 8.53
CA LEU A 77 -0.20 7.26 9.92
C LEU A 77 -0.05 8.43 10.90
N GLU A 78 0.76 9.43 10.56
CA GLU A 78 0.93 10.63 11.39
C GLU A 78 -0.40 11.40 11.54
N LYS A 79 -1.14 11.60 10.43
CA LYS A 79 -2.46 12.24 10.48
C LYS A 79 -3.47 11.46 11.30
N ALA A 80 -3.43 10.13 11.21
CA ALA A 80 -4.26 9.26 12.04
C ALA A 80 -3.91 9.36 13.53
N TYR A 81 -2.61 9.43 13.87
CA TYR A 81 -2.16 9.54 15.25
C TYR A 81 -2.57 10.89 15.89
N TYR A 82 -2.51 11.97 15.11
CA TYR A 82 -2.94 13.31 15.53
C TYR A 82 -4.38 13.64 15.14
N HIS A 83 -5.24 12.64 14.96
CA HIS A 83 -6.63 12.82 14.52
C HIS A 83 -7.42 13.82 15.38
N ASP A 84 -7.26 13.76 16.71
CA ASP A 84 -7.95 14.66 17.64
C ASP A 84 -7.55 16.14 17.47
N LEU A 85 -6.35 16.40 16.94
CA LEU A 85 -5.78 17.74 16.75
C LEU A 85 -5.99 18.27 15.33
N LEU A 86 -5.80 17.40 14.33
CA LEU A 86 -5.81 17.76 12.90
C LEU A 86 -7.17 17.54 12.25
N GLY A 87 -8.02 16.70 12.84
CA GLY A 87 -9.31 16.31 12.30
C GLY A 87 -9.24 15.22 11.23
N HIS A 88 -10.40 14.63 10.95
CA HIS A 88 -10.54 13.53 9.99
C HIS A 88 -10.18 13.91 8.55
N GLU A 89 -10.43 15.16 8.16
CA GLU A 89 -10.20 15.63 6.79
C GLU A 89 -8.72 15.56 6.40
N GLU A 90 -7.82 15.78 7.35
CA GLU A 90 -6.37 15.69 7.12
C GLU A 90 -5.92 14.25 6.86
N LEU A 91 -6.53 13.27 7.52
CA LEU A 91 -6.31 11.85 7.21
C LEU A 91 -6.81 11.51 5.80
N VAL A 92 -8.01 11.98 5.43
CA VAL A 92 -8.56 11.75 4.08
C VAL A 92 -7.66 12.36 3.01
N ARG A 93 -7.13 13.57 3.23
CA ARG A 93 -6.17 14.22 2.33
C ARG A 93 -4.87 13.41 2.17
N ALA A 94 -4.34 12.86 3.25
CA ALA A 94 -3.14 12.01 3.21
C ALA A 94 -3.38 10.65 2.53
N ILE A 95 -4.61 10.12 2.59
CA ILE A 95 -4.98 8.84 1.95
C ILE A 95 -5.20 9.00 0.43
N ALA A 96 -5.69 10.15 -0.03
CA ALA A 96 -6.00 10.40 -1.43
C ALA A 96 -4.88 9.99 -2.42
N PRO A 97 -3.60 10.42 -2.26
CA PRO A 97 -2.53 10.04 -3.17
C PRO A 97 -2.24 8.53 -3.15
N LEU A 98 -2.39 7.85 -1.99
CA LEU A 98 -2.23 6.39 -1.92
C LEU A 98 -3.26 5.66 -2.79
N LYS A 99 -4.50 6.16 -2.84
CA LYS A 99 -5.56 5.57 -3.68
C LYS A 99 -5.31 5.79 -5.16
N GLU A 100 -4.84 6.97 -5.54
CA GLU A 100 -4.48 7.28 -6.93
C GLU A 100 -3.37 6.33 -7.42
N ILE A 101 -2.29 6.22 -6.65
CA ILE A 101 -1.18 5.30 -6.94
C ILE A 101 -1.68 3.86 -7.10
N LEU A 102 -2.46 3.34 -6.13
CA LEU A 102 -2.99 1.98 -6.23
C LEU A 102 -3.90 1.77 -7.45
N ALA A 103 -4.74 2.76 -7.79
CA ALA A 103 -5.68 2.68 -8.90
C ALA A 103 -4.96 2.66 -10.25
N GLU A 104 -3.92 3.47 -10.43
CA GLU A 104 -3.10 3.52 -11.64
C GLU A 104 -2.38 2.20 -11.92
N MET A 105 -2.04 1.47 -10.86
CA MET A 105 -1.29 0.23 -10.96
C MET A 105 -2.15 -1.03 -11.13
N ILE A 106 -3.48 -0.89 -11.16
CA ILE A 106 -4.38 -2.00 -11.42
C ILE A 106 -4.24 -2.50 -12.87
N ASN A 107 -3.99 -3.80 -13.00
CA ASN A 107 -4.00 -4.56 -14.24
C ASN A 107 -4.76 -5.88 -14.05
N ASP A 108 -4.84 -6.71 -15.09
CA ASP A 108 -5.61 -7.96 -15.06
C ASP A 108 -5.07 -8.99 -14.05
N ASP A 109 -3.77 -8.97 -13.77
CA ASP A 109 -3.11 -9.94 -12.89
C ASP A 109 -3.26 -9.59 -11.40
N ASN A 110 -3.31 -8.30 -11.08
CA ASN A 110 -3.29 -7.79 -9.71
C ASN A 110 -4.60 -7.11 -9.27
N ARG A 111 -5.64 -7.11 -10.12
CA ARG A 111 -6.93 -6.43 -9.88
C ARG A 111 -7.52 -6.72 -8.52
N LYS A 112 -7.73 -8.00 -8.19
CA LYS A 112 -8.41 -8.39 -6.95
C LYS A 112 -7.65 -7.90 -5.70
N PRO A 113 -6.35 -8.18 -5.53
CA PRO A 113 -5.57 -7.68 -4.41
C PRO A 113 -5.53 -6.15 -4.29
N LEU A 114 -5.30 -5.43 -5.40
CA LEU A 114 -5.23 -3.97 -5.34
C LEU A 114 -6.59 -3.33 -5.08
N SER A 115 -7.68 -3.88 -5.62
CA SER A 115 -9.03 -3.46 -5.24
C SER A 115 -9.29 -3.64 -3.74
N ILE A 116 -8.73 -4.68 -3.11
CA ILE A 116 -8.83 -4.86 -1.66
C ILE A 116 -7.99 -3.80 -0.93
N GLY A 117 -6.80 -3.44 -1.43
CA GLY A 117 -6.03 -2.31 -0.90
C GLY A 117 -6.82 -1.00 -0.93
N LEU A 118 -7.50 -0.70 -2.05
CA LEU A 118 -8.39 0.44 -2.17
C LEU A 118 -9.55 0.38 -1.16
N VAL A 119 -10.17 -0.79 -0.98
CA VAL A 119 -11.23 -0.98 0.02
C VAL A 119 -10.72 -0.69 1.43
N VAL A 120 -9.50 -1.12 1.79
CA VAL A 120 -8.91 -0.84 3.11
C VAL A 120 -8.75 0.67 3.33
N LEU A 121 -8.25 1.40 2.32
CA LEU A 121 -8.14 2.86 2.39
C LEU A 121 -9.51 3.54 2.50
N ASP A 122 -10.51 3.06 1.73
CA ASP A 122 -11.89 3.52 1.79
C ASP A 122 -12.52 3.31 3.18
N LEU A 123 -12.21 2.19 3.84
CA LEU A 123 -12.71 1.90 5.19
C LEU A 123 -12.13 2.88 6.22
N MET A 124 -10.88 3.31 6.07
CA MET A 124 -10.29 4.35 6.91
C MET A 124 -10.94 5.72 6.66
N GLU A 125 -11.13 6.10 5.40
CA GLU A 125 -11.79 7.36 5.03
C GLU A 125 -13.23 7.44 5.55
N LYS A 126 -13.93 6.31 5.60
CA LYS A 126 -15.35 6.24 5.99
C LYS A 126 -15.53 5.82 7.46
N ALA A 127 -14.43 5.60 8.20
CA ALA A 127 -14.50 5.22 9.59
C ALA A 127 -15.25 6.31 10.40
N PRO A 128 -16.19 5.92 11.28
CA PRO A 128 -16.98 6.89 12.02
C PRO A 128 -16.09 7.69 13.00
N VAL A 129 -16.09 9.01 12.83
CA VAL A 129 -15.44 9.95 13.75
C VAL A 129 -16.23 9.96 15.04
N HIS A 130 -15.75 9.25 16.06
CA HIS A 130 -16.35 9.32 17.39
C HIS A 130 -15.95 10.65 18.03
N VAL A 131 -16.79 11.67 17.87
CA VAL A 131 -16.71 12.88 18.69
C VAL A 131 -17.01 12.47 20.13
N ARG A 132 -15.96 12.27 20.94
CA ARG A 132 -16.12 12.15 22.40
C ARG A 132 -16.75 13.46 22.89
N LYS A 133 -18.04 13.38 23.25
CA LYS A 133 -18.74 14.44 23.99
C LYS A 133 -18.28 14.49 25.44
#